data_AF-F3GJD8-F1
#
_entry.id   AF-F3GJD8-F1
#
_cell.length_a   1.000
_cell.length_b   1.000
_cell.length_c   1.000
_cell.angle_alpha   90.00
_cell.angle_beta   90.00
_cell.angle_gamma   90.00
#
_symmetry.space_group_name_H-M   'P 1'
#
loop_
_entity.id
_entity.type
_entity.pdbx_description
1 polymer ?
#
loop_
_entity_poly.entity_id
_entity_poly.type
_entity_poly.pdbx_seq_one_letter_code
_entity_poly.pdbx_strand_id
1 'polypeptide(L)'
;MRMREPESYGKAAMAVRLIALLMLALVIAVADTLTDLEIAVGVFQIVVVLLAVRFLPATGVIAMALLCMVLTVISYEMTTSRGSEASGLINCIISLAAIAMTTWLALRMALAIRSVHEARSQLARIARVNQLGELTASIAHEVNQPLSAIVTSGNACQRWLATEPVNLEKARQAVDRMISDANRAGDIIVRVRALAKRSSTHKEWISVADTVAEIVALAHSEIEGQGVALLVDVPEG
;
A
#
# COMPACT_ATOMS: atom_id res chain seq x y z
N MET A 1 -8.53 31.71 -12.29
CA MET A 1 -7.53 30.80 -12.92
C MET A 1 -8.02 29.37 -12.65
N ARG A 2 -8.65 28.72 -13.64
CA ARG A 2 -9.32 27.41 -13.46
C ARG A 2 -8.28 26.30 -13.35
N MET A 3 -8.31 25.56 -12.24
CA MET A 3 -7.55 24.33 -12.03
C MET A 3 -7.96 23.28 -13.07
N ARG A 4 -6.98 22.79 -13.85
CA ARG A 4 -7.13 21.73 -14.85
C ARG A 4 -6.83 20.41 -14.15
N GLU A 5 -7.80 19.51 -14.18
CA GLU A 5 -7.88 18.27 -13.40
C GLU A 5 -6.73 17.26 -13.64
N PRO A 6 -6.28 16.52 -12.61
CA PRO A 6 -5.30 15.44 -12.73
C PRO A 6 -5.85 14.14 -13.36
N GLU A 7 -7.15 14.04 -13.67
CA GLU A 7 -7.73 12.84 -14.32
C GLU A 7 -7.27 12.61 -15.77
N SER A 8 -6.86 13.67 -16.47
CA SER A 8 -6.55 13.59 -17.91
C SER A 8 -5.28 12.80 -18.21
N TYR A 9 -4.28 12.85 -17.33
CA TYR A 9 -2.99 12.16 -17.51
C TYR A 9 -3.13 10.63 -17.45
N GLY A 10 -4.02 10.11 -16.58
CA GLY A 10 -4.27 8.67 -16.48
C GLY A 10 -4.98 8.12 -17.72
N LYS A 11 -5.97 8.87 -18.24
CA LYS A 11 -6.74 8.48 -19.43
C LYS A 11 -5.87 8.48 -20.70
N ALA A 12 -5.02 9.50 -20.86
CA ALA A 12 -4.09 9.57 -21.99
C ALA A 12 -3.06 8.42 -21.98
N ALA A 13 -2.45 8.13 -20.83
CA ALA A 13 -1.50 7.02 -20.70
C ALA A 13 -2.16 5.65 -20.93
N MET A 14 -3.40 5.47 -20.46
CA MET A 14 -4.18 4.26 -20.72
C MET A 14 -4.52 4.09 -22.20
N ALA A 15 -4.93 5.19 -22.87
CA ALA A 15 -5.23 5.18 -24.30
C ALA A 15 -4.00 4.80 -25.14
N VAL A 16 -2.82 5.36 -24.82
CA VAL A 16 -1.56 5.00 -25.51
C VAL A 16 -1.22 3.52 -25.35
N ARG A 17 -1.36 2.96 -24.14
CA ARG A 17 -1.11 1.53 -23.89
C ARG A 17 -2.10 0.63 -24.63
N LEU A 18 -3.38 1.02 -24.67
CA LEU A 18 -4.41 0.29 -25.41
C LEU A 18 -4.11 0.28 -26.91
N ILE A 19 -3.79 1.44 -27.49
CA ILE A 19 -3.44 1.58 -28.90
C ILE A 19 -2.21 0.72 -29.23
N ALA A 20 -1.17 0.75 -28.38
CA ALA A 20 0.03 -0.07 -28.57
C ALA A 20 -0.28 -1.58 -28.59
N LEU A 21 -1.16 -2.06 -27.70
CA LEU A 21 -1.58 -3.46 -27.68
C LEU A 21 -2.41 -3.86 -28.91
N LEU A 22 -3.31 -2.98 -29.35
CA LEU A 22 -4.10 -3.20 -30.58
C LEU A 22 -3.19 -3.26 -31.82
N MET A 23 -2.23 -2.34 -31.91
CA MET A 23 -1.23 -2.33 -32.99
C MET A 23 -0.39 -3.60 -32.98
N LEU A 24 0.07 -4.05 -31.82
CA LEU A 24 0.81 -5.30 -31.70
C LEU A 24 -0.02 -6.52 -32.12
N ALA A 25 -1.29 -6.60 -31.69
CA ALA A 25 -2.21 -7.66 -32.10
C ALA A 25 -2.40 -7.70 -33.62
N LEU A 26 -2.59 -6.52 -34.24
CA LEU A 26 -2.74 -6.38 -35.67
C LEU A 26 -1.47 -6.81 -36.42
N VAL A 27 -0.29 -6.39 -35.96
CA VAL A 27 0.99 -6.77 -36.57
C VAL A 27 1.19 -8.28 -36.54
N ILE A 28 0.89 -8.93 -35.41
CA ILE A 28 0.98 -10.40 -35.29
C ILE A 28 -0.01 -11.07 -36.23
N ALA A 29 -1.26 -10.57 -36.32
CA ALA A 29 -2.26 -11.13 -37.22
C ALA A 29 -1.88 -11.00 -38.70
N VAL A 30 -1.39 -9.82 -39.11
CA VAL A 30 -0.91 -9.60 -40.49
C VAL A 30 0.29 -10.48 -40.81
N ALA A 31 1.23 -10.63 -39.88
CA ALA A 31 2.37 -11.52 -40.03
C ALA A 31 1.93 -12.99 -40.19
N ASP A 32 0.97 -13.45 -39.38
CA ASP A 32 0.35 -14.77 -39.47
C ASP A 32 -0.33 -15.00 -40.83
N THR A 33 -1.02 -14.00 -41.38
CA THR A 33 -1.66 -14.09 -42.72
C THR A 33 -0.66 -14.08 -43.89
N LEU A 34 0.49 -13.41 -43.75
CA LEU A 34 1.50 -13.28 -44.80
C LEU A 34 2.52 -14.42 -44.81
N THR A 35 2.61 -15.17 -43.73
CA THR A 35 3.64 -16.19 -43.54
C THR A 35 3.01 -17.57 -43.66
N ASP A 36 3.13 -18.22 -44.83
CA ASP A 36 2.72 -19.62 -45.06
C ASP A 36 3.63 -20.63 -44.32
N LEU A 37 4.13 -20.28 -43.12
CA LEU A 37 4.89 -21.22 -42.31
C LEU A 37 3.91 -22.24 -41.71
N GLU A 38 4.29 -23.52 -41.72
CA GLU A 38 3.61 -24.59 -40.98
C GLU A 38 3.58 -24.36 -39.45
N ILE A 39 4.24 -23.31 -38.97
CA ILE A 39 4.32 -22.91 -37.57
C ILE A 39 3.06 -22.13 -37.18
N ALA A 40 2.45 -22.47 -36.03
CA ALA A 40 1.31 -21.76 -35.46
C ALA A 40 1.68 -20.34 -34.94
N VAL A 41 1.94 -19.39 -35.85
CA VAL A 41 2.32 -18.01 -35.52
C VAL A 41 1.22 -17.30 -34.70
N GLY A 42 -0.05 -17.66 -34.89
CA GLY A 42 -1.18 -17.22 -34.06
C GLY A 42 -1.01 -17.43 -32.54
N VAL A 43 -0.18 -18.39 -32.10
CA VAL A 43 0.13 -18.62 -30.67
C VAL A 43 0.85 -17.42 -30.03
N PHE A 44 1.57 -16.60 -30.81
CA PHE A 44 2.23 -15.41 -30.27
C PHE A 44 1.26 -14.33 -29.74
N GLN A 45 -0.03 -14.43 -30.07
CA GLN A 45 -1.06 -13.56 -29.48
C GLN A 45 -1.18 -13.71 -27.95
N ILE A 46 -0.66 -14.80 -27.36
CA ILE A 46 -0.51 -14.97 -25.91
C ILE A 46 0.23 -13.79 -25.29
N VAL A 47 1.27 -13.25 -25.95
CA VAL A 47 2.06 -12.11 -25.43
C VAL A 47 1.19 -10.87 -25.28
N VAL A 48 0.28 -10.62 -26.24
CA VAL A 48 -0.66 -9.50 -26.19
C VAL A 48 -1.61 -9.66 -24.99
N VAL A 49 -2.14 -10.86 -24.77
CA VAL A 49 -3.02 -11.16 -23.63
C VAL A 49 -2.28 -10.98 -22.30
N LEU A 50 -1.05 -11.48 -22.17
CA LEU A 50 -0.25 -11.33 -20.96
C LEU A 50 0.09 -9.86 -20.65
N LEU A 51 0.45 -9.08 -21.68
CA LEU A 51 0.67 -7.64 -21.53
C LEU A 51 -0.64 -6.90 -21.19
N ALA A 52 -1.78 -7.31 -21.76
CA ALA A 52 -3.06 -6.72 -21.43
C ALA A 52 -3.38 -6.91 -19.94
N VAL A 53 -3.10 -8.07 -19.35
CA VAL A 53 -3.32 -8.34 -17.91
C VAL A 53 -2.49 -7.39 -17.02
N ARG A 54 -1.33 -6.93 -17.49
CA ARG A 54 -0.46 -6.01 -16.75
C ARG A 54 -1.04 -4.59 -16.68
N PHE A 55 -1.80 -4.17 -17.69
CA PHE A 55 -2.16 -2.76 -17.92
C PHE A 55 -3.65 -2.47 -18.01
N LEU A 56 -4.49 -3.48 -18.23
CA LEU A 56 -5.94 -3.33 -18.39
C LEU A 56 -6.72 -3.97 -17.23
N PRO A 57 -7.93 -3.46 -16.94
CA PRO A 57 -8.87 -4.15 -16.05
C PRO A 57 -9.31 -5.48 -16.66
N ALA A 58 -9.85 -6.39 -15.84
CA ALA A 58 -10.31 -7.71 -16.27
C ALA A 58 -11.25 -7.65 -17.49
N THR A 59 -12.17 -6.68 -17.52
CA THR A 59 -13.07 -6.44 -18.66
C THR A 59 -12.30 -6.10 -19.94
N GLY A 60 -11.23 -5.31 -19.84
CA GLY A 60 -10.38 -4.96 -20.98
C GLY A 60 -9.52 -6.13 -21.46
N VAL A 61 -9.04 -6.97 -20.55
CA VAL A 61 -8.33 -8.22 -20.89
C VAL A 61 -9.25 -9.16 -21.66
N ILE A 62 -10.49 -9.34 -21.20
CA ILE A 62 -11.49 -10.18 -21.89
C ILE A 62 -11.77 -9.63 -23.29
N ALA A 63 -11.98 -8.31 -23.43
CA ALA A 63 -12.21 -7.69 -24.73
C ALA A 63 -11.01 -7.89 -25.69
N MET A 64 -9.78 -7.75 -25.20
CA MET A 64 -8.57 -7.99 -25.99
C MET A 64 -8.42 -9.45 -26.41
N ALA A 65 -8.73 -10.39 -25.51
CA ALA A 65 -8.71 -11.82 -25.83
C ALA A 65 -9.77 -12.18 -26.90
N LEU A 66 -10.98 -11.63 -26.79
CA LEU A 66 -12.02 -11.79 -27.82
C LEU A 66 -11.55 -11.23 -29.17
N LEU A 67 -10.94 -10.05 -29.19
CA LEU A 67 -10.37 -9.47 -30.41
C LEU A 67 -9.29 -10.38 -31.02
N CYS A 68 -8.36 -10.90 -30.21
CA CYS A 68 -7.32 -11.81 -30.66
C CYS A 68 -7.92 -13.10 -31.27
N MET A 69 -8.94 -13.68 -30.62
CA MET A 69 -9.66 -14.84 -31.16
C MET A 69 -10.36 -14.53 -32.49
N VAL A 70 -11.02 -13.38 -32.61
CA VAL A 70 -11.66 -12.94 -33.87
C VAL A 70 -10.61 -12.74 -34.97
N LEU A 71 -9.49 -12.08 -34.68
CA LEU A 71 -8.39 -11.89 -35.64
C LEU A 71 -7.78 -13.22 -36.09
N THR A 72 -7.65 -14.19 -35.19
CA THR A 72 -7.17 -15.55 -35.51
C THR A 72 -8.12 -16.26 -36.48
N VAL A 73 -9.43 -16.16 -36.26
CA VAL A 73 -10.44 -16.75 -37.15
C VAL A 73 -10.46 -16.07 -38.52
N ILE A 74 -10.37 -14.74 -38.55
CA ILE A 74 -10.29 -13.97 -39.81
C ILE A 74 -9.03 -14.36 -40.60
N SER A 75 -7.88 -14.45 -39.93
CA SER A 75 -6.61 -14.91 -40.54
C SER A 75 -6.79 -16.31 -41.16
N TYR A 76 -7.42 -17.24 -40.45
CA TYR A 76 -7.71 -18.58 -40.94
C TYR A 76 -8.57 -18.60 -42.22
N GLU A 77 -9.66 -17.82 -42.28
CA GLU A 77 -10.50 -17.77 -43.48
C GLU A 77 -9.76 -17.17 -44.70
N MET A 78 -8.92 -16.15 -44.47
CA MET A 78 -8.11 -15.55 -45.53
C MET A 78 -7.02 -16.51 -46.05
N THR A 79 -6.39 -17.27 -45.16
CA THR A 79 -5.34 -18.24 -45.53
C THR A 79 -5.93 -19.48 -46.20
N THR A 80 -7.10 -19.97 -45.74
CA THR A 80 -7.78 -21.14 -46.33
C THR A 80 -8.20 -20.91 -47.79
N SER A 81 -8.55 -19.67 -48.18
CA SER A 81 -8.83 -19.31 -49.58
C SER A 81 -7.64 -19.54 -50.55
N ARG A 82 -6.42 -19.79 -50.06
CA ARG A 82 -5.20 -19.97 -50.87
C ARG A 82 -4.72 -21.41 -51.08
N GLY A 83 -5.35 -22.43 -50.47
CA GLY A 83 -5.28 -23.80 -51.00
C GLY A 83 -4.58 -24.91 -50.17
N SER A 84 -4.74 -24.97 -48.85
CA SER A 84 -4.52 -26.23 -48.10
C SER A 84 -5.34 -26.27 -46.80
N GLU A 85 -6.36 -27.14 -46.75
CA GLU A 85 -7.43 -27.07 -45.75
C GLU A 85 -7.06 -27.68 -44.38
N ALA A 86 -6.19 -28.70 -44.33
CA ALA A 86 -5.98 -29.47 -43.10
C ALA A 86 -5.03 -28.79 -42.09
N SER A 87 -3.95 -28.16 -42.56
CA SER A 87 -2.93 -27.57 -41.68
C SER A 87 -3.41 -26.27 -41.02
N GLY A 88 -4.21 -25.46 -41.72
CA GLY A 88 -4.76 -24.21 -41.18
C GLY A 88 -5.71 -24.44 -40.00
N LEU A 89 -6.55 -25.48 -40.07
CA LEU A 89 -7.55 -25.77 -39.03
C LEU A 89 -6.88 -26.16 -37.71
N ILE A 90 -5.84 -27.00 -37.77
CA ILE A 90 -5.08 -27.44 -36.60
C ILE A 90 -4.42 -26.24 -35.91
N ASN A 91 -3.78 -25.36 -36.67
CA ASN A 91 -3.13 -24.16 -36.12
C ASN A 91 -4.13 -23.16 -35.50
N CYS A 92 -5.32 -23.02 -36.10
CA CYS A 92 -6.39 -22.20 -35.55
C CYS A 92 -6.89 -22.77 -34.20
N ILE A 93 -7.14 -24.08 -34.13
CA ILE A 93 -7.57 -24.75 -32.89
C ILE A 93 -6.52 -24.60 -31.78
N ILE A 94 -5.24 -24.82 -32.09
CA ILE A 94 -4.14 -24.67 -31.13
C ILE A 94 -4.08 -23.23 -30.62
N SER A 95 -4.14 -22.23 -31.50
CA SER A 95 -4.06 -20.82 -31.14
C SER A 95 -5.25 -20.38 -30.29
N LEU A 96 -6.48 -20.74 -30.67
CA LEU A 96 -7.69 -20.45 -29.90
C LEU A 96 -7.66 -21.09 -28.52
N ALA A 97 -7.27 -22.37 -28.43
CA ALA A 97 -7.16 -23.07 -27.16
C ALA A 97 -6.11 -22.42 -26.25
N ALA A 98 -4.96 -22.04 -26.81
CA ALA A 98 -3.88 -21.41 -26.06
C ALA A 98 -4.25 -20.00 -25.56
N ILE A 99 -4.93 -19.19 -26.38
CA ILE A 99 -5.46 -17.88 -25.98
C ILE A 99 -6.49 -18.05 -24.86
N ALA A 100 -7.47 -18.93 -25.03
CA ALA A 100 -8.51 -19.17 -24.03
C ALA A 100 -7.93 -19.64 -22.69
N MET A 101 -7.01 -20.62 -22.73
CA MET A 101 -6.36 -21.16 -21.53
C MET A 101 -5.51 -20.09 -20.83
N THR A 102 -4.72 -19.32 -21.59
CA THR A 102 -3.89 -18.24 -21.04
C THR A 102 -4.75 -17.17 -20.39
N THR A 103 -5.80 -16.69 -21.07
CA THR A 103 -6.70 -15.67 -20.53
C THR A 103 -7.36 -16.16 -19.24
N TRP A 104 -7.84 -17.41 -19.21
CA TRP A 104 -8.43 -18.00 -18.01
C TRP A 104 -7.43 -18.08 -16.85
N LEU A 105 -6.23 -18.60 -17.10
CA LEU A 105 -5.19 -18.74 -16.08
C LEU A 105 -4.77 -17.37 -15.54
N ALA A 106 -4.56 -16.39 -16.42
CA ALA A 106 -4.11 -15.06 -16.04
C ALA A 106 -5.17 -14.32 -15.21
N LEU A 107 -6.46 -14.40 -15.59
CA LEU A 107 -7.55 -13.83 -14.81
C LEU A 107 -7.69 -14.53 -13.45
N ARG A 108 -7.58 -15.87 -13.41
CA ARG A 108 -7.66 -16.63 -12.15
C ARG A 108 -6.51 -16.29 -11.21
N MET A 109 -5.29 -16.14 -11.74
CA MET A 109 -4.12 -15.72 -10.97
C MET A 109 -4.29 -14.29 -10.42
N ALA A 110 -4.80 -13.36 -11.24
CA ALA A 110 -5.06 -11.99 -10.80
C ALA A 110 -6.09 -11.93 -9.65
N LEU A 111 -7.14 -12.76 -9.70
CA LEU A 111 -8.13 -12.87 -8.62
C LEU A 111 -7.51 -13.48 -7.35
N ALA A 112 -6.70 -14.53 -7.48
CA ALA A 112 -6.04 -15.17 -6.34
C ALA A 112 -5.03 -14.25 -5.64
N ILE A 113 -4.27 -13.44 -6.41
CA ILE A 113 -3.34 -12.48 -5.83
C ILE A 113 -4.09 -11.42 -5.00
N ARG A 114 -5.25 -10.96 -5.48
CA ARG A 114 -6.08 -10.00 -4.75
C ARG A 114 -6.58 -10.56 -3.42
N SER A 115 -7.11 -11.78 -3.42
CA SER A 115 -7.60 -12.41 -2.18
C SER A 115 -6.48 -12.66 -1.17
N VAL A 116 -5.29 -13.08 -1.63
CA VAL A 116 -4.11 -13.21 -0.76
C VAL A 116 -3.70 -11.86 -0.16
N HIS A 117 -3.73 -10.79 -0.95
CA HIS A 117 -3.41 -9.46 -0.46
C HIS A 117 -4.41 -8.97 0.60
N GLU A 118 -5.71 -9.18 0.36
CA GLU A 118 -6.77 -8.87 1.31
C GLU A 118 -6.61 -9.67 2.61
N ALA A 119 -6.40 -10.98 2.53
CA ALA A 119 -6.17 -11.84 3.69
C ALA A 119 -4.93 -11.42 4.48
N ARG A 120 -3.81 -11.11 3.80
CA ARG A 120 -2.60 -10.58 4.46
C ARG A 120 -2.87 -9.27 5.19
N SER A 121 -3.66 -8.37 4.60
CA SER A 121 -4.01 -7.09 5.23
C SER A 121 -4.87 -7.27 6.49
N GLN A 122 -5.76 -8.28 6.48
CA GLN A 122 -6.59 -8.64 7.63
C GLN A 122 -5.75 -9.29 8.73
N LEU A 123 -4.87 -10.22 8.38
CA LEU A 123 -3.94 -10.85 9.34
C LEU A 123 -3.01 -9.82 9.98
N ALA A 124 -2.46 -8.87 9.21
CA ALA A 124 -1.64 -7.79 9.76
C ALA A 124 -2.42 -6.90 10.73
N ARG A 125 -3.72 -6.68 10.48
CA ARG A 125 -4.61 -5.96 11.40
C ARG A 125 -4.81 -6.73 12.71
N ILE A 126 -5.12 -8.03 12.61
CA ILE A 126 -5.34 -8.90 13.79
C ILE A 126 -4.04 -9.02 14.59
N ALA A 127 -2.90 -9.24 13.95
CA ALA A 127 -1.60 -9.34 14.61
C ALA A 127 -1.27 -8.07 15.42
N ARG A 128 -1.54 -6.87 14.88
CA ARG A 128 -1.32 -5.61 15.62
C ARG A 128 -2.26 -5.46 16.82
N VAL A 129 -3.52 -5.84 16.67
CA VAL A 129 -4.48 -5.82 17.79
C VAL A 129 -4.11 -6.83 18.87
N ASN A 130 -3.63 -8.02 18.50
CA ASN A 130 -3.14 -9.01 19.44
C ASN A 130 -1.86 -8.55 20.17
N GLN A 131 -0.92 -7.92 19.45
CA GLN A 131 0.25 -7.29 20.07
C GLN A 131 -0.14 -6.20 21.09
N LEU A 132 -1.13 -5.37 20.76
CA LEU A 132 -1.70 -4.42 21.73
C LEU A 132 -2.41 -5.15 22.89
N GLY A 133 -3.05 -6.29 22.64
CA GLY A 133 -3.69 -7.14 23.64
C GLY A 133 -2.71 -7.70 24.67
N GLU A 134 -1.58 -8.25 24.24
CA GLU A 134 -0.50 -8.70 25.13
C GLU A 134 0.08 -7.54 25.95
N LEU A 135 0.18 -6.35 25.36
CA LEU A 135 0.68 -5.15 26.04
C LEU A 135 -0.40 -4.40 26.83
N THR A 136 -1.68 -4.80 26.76
CA THR A 136 -2.79 -4.07 27.40
C THR A 136 -2.61 -4.02 28.92
N ALA A 137 -2.18 -5.13 29.53
CA ALA A 137 -1.87 -5.17 30.95
C ALA A 137 -0.70 -4.24 31.33
N SER A 138 0.34 -4.18 30.49
CA SER A 138 1.48 -3.27 30.68
C SER A 138 1.08 -1.81 30.52
N ILE A 139 0.27 -1.47 29.52
CA ILE A 139 -0.25 -0.12 29.28
C ILE A 139 -1.13 0.33 30.45
N ALA A 140 -2.05 -0.54 30.90
CA ALA A 140 -2.88 -0.25 32.06
C ALA A 140 -2.03 0.01 33.31
N HIS A 141 -0.98 -0.79 33.50
CA HIS A 141 -0.03 -0.58 34.60
C HIS A 141 0.74 0.74 34.47
N GLU A 142 1.26 1.05 33.29
CA GLU A 142 2.04 2.27 33.02
C GLU A 142 1.20 3.55 33.17
N VAL A 143 -0.09 3.53 32.77
CA VAL A 143 -1.04 4.64 32.97
C VAL A 143 -1.47 4.75 34.43
N ASN A 144 -1.69 3.63 35.12
CA ASN A 144 -2.11 3.66 36.53
C ASN A 144 -1.02 4.18 37.47
N GLN A 145 0.27 4.08 37.10
CA GLN A 145 1.38 4.60 37.89
C GLN A 145 1.28 6.12 38.15
N PRO A 146 1.28 7.01 37.14
CA PRO A 146 1.13 8.45 37.36
C PRO A 146 -0.21 8.79 37.99
N LEU A 147 -1.31 8.11 37.63
CA LEU A 147 -2.61 8.34 38.27
C LEU A 147 -2.57 8.07 39.78
N SER A 148 -1.90 7.00 40.20
CA SER A 148 -1.72 6.68 41.62
C SER A 148 -0.83 7.73 42.33
N ALA A 149 0.19 8.23 41.64
CA ALA A 149 1.06 9.28 42.15
C ALA A 149 0.33 10.64 42.31
N ILE A 150 -0.58 10.98 41.39
CA ILE A 150 -1.47 12.15 41.51
C ILE A 150 -2.30 12.05 42.79
N VAL A 151 -2.98 10.92 43.00
CA VAL A 151 -3.82 10.72 44.20
C VAL A 151 -2.97 10.81 45.48
N THR A 152 -1.78 10.22 45.48
CA THR A 152 -0.85 10.27 46.62
C THR A 152 -0.41 11.71 46.93
N SER A 153 -0.04 12.47 45.89
CA SER A 153 0.37 13.86 46.00
C SER A 153 -0.80 14.75 46.44
N GLY A 154 -2.01 14.53 45.94
CA GLY A 154 -3.22 15.24 46.39
C GLY A 154 -3.53 14.99 47.86
N ASN A 155 -3.43 13.76 48.33
CA ASN A 155 -3.58 13.42 49.76
C ASN A 155 -2.47 14.06 50.62
N ALA A 156 -1.25 14.19 50.10
CA ALA A 156 -0.18 14.92 50.80
C ALA A 156 -0.48 16.43 50.87
N CYS A 157 -0.97 17.01 49.77
CA CYS A 157 -1.40 18.41 49.70
C CYS A 157 -2.46 18.70 50.78
N GLN A 158 -3.53 17.89 50.83
CA GLN A 158 -4.57 18.04 51.85
C GLN A 158 -4.03 17.98 53.28
N ARG A 159 -3.10 17.05 53.56
CA ARG A 159 -2.45 16.94 54.88
C ARG A 159 -1.67 18.19 55.26
N TRP A 160 -0.89 18.76 54.33
CA TRP A 160 -0.10 19.98 54.59
C TRP A 160 -0.97 21.22 54.77
N LEU A 161 -2.11 21.28 54.08
CA LEU A 161 -3.11 22.34 54.25
C LEU A 161 -3.85 22.24 55.60
N ALA A 162 -3.98 21.03 56.16
CA ALA A 162 -4.63 20.79 57.45
C ALA A 162 -3.67 20.84 58.65
N THR A 163 -2.39 21.12 58.46
CA THR A 163 -1.40 21.22 59.55
C THR A 163 -1.43 22.62 60.17
N GLU A 164 -1.14 22.76 61.48
CA GLU A 164 -1.02 24.06 62.16
C GLU A 164 0.43 24.24 62.68
N PRO A 165 1.19 25.25 62.21
CA PRO A 165 0.84 26.21 61.15
C PRO A 165 0.80 25.57 59.75
N VAL A 166 -0.05 26.12 58.88
CA VAL A 166 -0.25 25.63 57.51
C VAL A 166 1.05 25.69 56.71
N ASN A 167 1.39 24.59 56.04
CA ASN A 167 2.58 24.50 55.20
C ASN A 167 2.23 24.67 53.71
N LEU A 168 2.03 25.92 53.28
CA LEU A 168 1.67 26.27 51.90
C LEU A 168 2.74 25.85 50.87
N GLU A 169 4.02 25.90 51.26
CA GLU A 169 5.13 25.54 50.37
C GLU A 169 5.06 24.05 49.99
N LYS A 170 4.92 23.15 50.97
CA LYS A 170 4.77 21.73 50.70
C LYS A 170 3.47 21.38 49.99
N ALA A 171 2.38 22.12 50.25
CA ALA A 171 1.12 21.96 49.53
C ALA A 171 1.28 22.31 48.04
N ARG A 172 1.97 23.42 47.73
CA ARG A 172 2.28 23.81 46.35
C ARG A 172 3.15 22.79 45.63
N GLN A 173 4.22 22.31 46.27
CA GLN A 173 5.08 21.26 45.71
C GLN A 173 4.31 19.96 45.42
N ALA A 174 3.32 19.62 46.24
CA ALA A 174 2.47 18.46 46.00
C ALA A 174 1.56 18.67 44.77
N VAL A 175 1.03 19.88 44.56
CA VAL A 175 0.25 20.23 43.35
C VAL A 175 1.13 20.20 42.10
N ASP A 176 2.36 20.73 42.16
CA ASP A 176 3.29 20.69 41.02
C ASP A 176 3.61 19.25 40.59
N ARG A 177 3.76 18.33 41.55
CA ARG A 177 3.91 16.88 41.27
C ARG A 177 2.66 16.30 40.60
N MET A 178 1.45 16.64 41.08
CA MET A 178 0.20 16.19 40.44
C MET A 178 0.12 16.64 38.98
N ILE A 179 0.49 17.89 38.67
CA ILE A 179 0.47 18.42 37.31
C ILE A 179 1.47 17.66 36.42
N SER A 180 2.69 17.43 36.92
CA SER A 180 3.71 16.66 36.21
C SER A 180 3.25 15.23 35.90
N ASP A 181 2.69 14.53 36.89
CA ASP A 181 2.19 13.17 36.71
C ASP A 181 0.98 13.11 35.77
N ALA A 182 0.09 14.11 35.81
CA ALA A 182 -1.04 14.22 34.89
C ALA A 182 -0.59 14.38 33.43
N ASN A 183 0.41 15.24 33.18
CA ASN A 183 1.00 15.39 31.86
C ASN A 183 1.62 14.07 31.37
N ARG A 184 2.39 13.40 32.24
CA ARG A 184 3.00 12.09 31.94
C ARG A 184 1.95 11.03 31.59
N ALA A 185 0.83 10.99 32.31
CA ALA A 185 -0.29 10.10 31.96
C ALA A 185 -0.88 10.43 30.58
N GLY A 186 -1.02 11.71 30.25
CA GLY A 186 -1.44 12.19 28.94
C GLY A 186 -0.52 11.72 27.80
N ASP A 187 0.80 11.83 27.98
CA ASP A 187 1.79 11.40 26.99
C ASP A 187 1.71 9.89 26.73
N ILE A 188 1.52 9.08 27.78
CA ILE A 188 1.33 7.62 27.64
C ILE A 188 0.09 7.34 26.79
N ILE A 189 -1.04 8.02 27.05
CA ILE A 189 -2.29 7.85 26.29
C ILE A 189 -2.10 8.24 24.82
N VAL A 190 -1.38 9.34 24.54
CA VAL A 190 -1.08 9.78 23.16
C VAL A 190 -0.28 8.72 22.41
N ARG A 191 0.78 8.16 23.02
CA ARG A 191 1.59 7.09 22.40
C ARG A 191 0.77 5.83 22.12
N VAL A 192 -0.06 5.40 23.08
CA VAL A 192 -0.94 4.23 22.90
C VAL A 192 -1.95 4.47 21.78
N ARG A 193 -2.54 5.66 21.72
CA ARG A 193 -3.48 6.03 20.65
C ARG A 193 -2.80 6.08 19.29
N ALA A 194 -1.56 6.53 19.21
CA ALA A 194 -0.77 6.52 17.97
C ALA A 194 -0.50 5.09 17.47
N LEU A 195 -0.19 4.14 18.37
CA LEU A 195 -0.03 2.72 18.03
C LEU A 195 -1.34 2.08 17.53
N ALA A 196 -2.48 2.48 18.12
CA ALA A 196 -3.80 1.97 17.76
C ALA A 196 -4.37 2.60 16.47
N LYS A 197 -4.00 3.86 16.16
CA LYS A 197 -4.51 4.55 14.98
C LYS A 197 -3.95 3.89 13.72
N ARG A 198 -4.86 3.50 12.82
CA ARG A 198 -4.53 3.14 11.44
C ARG A 198 -4.01 4.39 10.75
N SER A 199 -2.71 4.67 10.79
CA SER A 199 -2.14 5.59 9.81
C SER A 199 -2.24 4.89 8.46
N SER A 200 -3.11 5.40 7.59
CA SER A 200 -2.84 5.28 6.17
C SER A 200 -1.49 5.93 5.97
N THR A 201 -0.46 5.12 5.74
CA THR A 201 0.85 5.64 5.32
C THR A 201 0.63 6.29 3.96
N HIS A 202 0.36 7.60 3.98
CA HIS A 202 0.36 8.39 2.77
C HIS A 202 1.83 8.61 2.42
N LYS A 203 2.21 8.17 1.22
CA LYS A 203 3.51 8.52 0.67
C LYS A 203 3.41 9.98 0.26
N GLU A 204 4.06 10.84 1.02
CA GLU A 204 4.26 12.24 0.68
C GLU A 204 5.76 12.52 0.59
N TRP A 205 6.11 13.55 -0.18
CA TRP A 205 7.48 14.04 -0.21
C TRP A 205 7.75 14.79 1.08
N ILE A 206 8.74 14.34 1.84
CA ILE A 206 9.17 14.97 3.09
C ILE A 206 10.62 15.44 2.93
N SER A 207 10.93 16.57 3.55
CA SER A 207 12.31 17.05 3.70
C SER A 207 13.02 16.22 4.75
N VAL A 208 14.11 15.58 4.35
CA VAL A 208 14.93 14.78 5.28
C VAL A 208 15.57 15.68 6.32
N ALA A 209 16.01 16.87 5.94
CA ALA A 209 16.60 17.85 6.85
C ALA A 209 15.61 18.29 7.94
N ASP A 210 14.37 18.63 7.57
CA ASP A 210 13.36 19.08 8.53
C ASP A 210 12.94 17.95 9.47
N THR A 211 12.80 16.73 8.94
CA THR A 211 12.45 15.54 9.73
C THR A 211 13.55 15.23 10.75
N VAL A 212 14.81 15.29 10.33
CA VAL A 212 15.96 15.08 11.24
C VAL A 212 16.01 16.17 12.30
N ALA A 213 15.80 17.43 11.94
CA ALA A 213 15.79 18.54 12.91
C ALA A 213 14.68 18.37 13.97
N GLU A 214 13.48 17.95 13.58
CA GLU A 214 12.36 17.72 14.49
C GLU A 214 12.64 16.56 15.48
N ILE A 215 13.23 15.47 14.98
CA ILE A 215 13.64 14.32 15.83
C ILE A 215 14.74 14.72 16.81
N VAL A 216 15.71 15.52 16.38
CA VAL A 216 16.79 16.01 17.24
C VAL A 216 16.25 16.93 18.32
N ALA A 217 15.29 17.79 18.00
CA ALA A 217 14.62 18.64 18.98
C ALA A 217 13.85 17.80 20.03
N LEU A 218 13.19 16.72 19.60
CA LEU A 218 12.51 15.79 20.50
C LEU A 218 13.47 15.06 21.45
N ALA A 219 14.65 14.68 20.96
CA ALA A 219 15.66 13.96 21.75
C ALA A 219 16.59 14.88 22.57
N HIS A 220 16.41 16.20 22.47
CA HIS A 220 17.35 17.18 23.01
C HIS A 220 17.56 17.04 24.53
N SER A 221 16.50 16.83 25.30
CA SER A 221 16.60 16.69 26.76
C SER A 221 17.34 15.42 27.18
N GLU A 222 17.19 14.31 26.46
CA GLU A 222 17.94 13.08 26.69
C GLU A 222 19.42 13.24 26.33
N ILE A 223 19.72 13.91 25.21
CA ILE A 223 21.09 14.15 24.74
C ILE A 223 21.87 15.00 25.75
N GLU A 224 21.26 16.08 26.24
CA GLU A 224 21.87 16.93 27.27
C GLU A 224 21.99 16.19 28.61
N GLY A 225 20.95 15.46 29.02
CA GLY A 225 20.93 14.73 30.28
C GLY A 225 21.98 13.62 30.38
N GLN A 226 22.43 13.08 29.25
CA GLN A 226 23.48 12.06 29.18
C GLN A 226 24.86 12.62 28.79
N GLY A 227 24.98 13.93 28.57
CA GLY A 227 26.25 14.58 28.19
C GLY A 227 26.79 14.12 26.84
N VAL A 228 25.91 13.74 25.90
CA VAL A 228 26.30 13.24 24.58
C VAL A 228 26.40 14.42 23.60
N ALA A 229 27.50 14.50 22.85
CA ALA A 229 27.63 15.45 21.75
C ALA A 229 27.06 14.84 20.47
N LEU A 230 26.03 15.47 19.89
CA LEU A 230 25.42 15.04 18.63
C LEU A 230 25.89 15.95 17.48
N LEU A 231 26.44 15.35 16.43
CA LEU A 231 26.75 16.02 15.16
C LEU A 231 25.77 15.52 14.10
N VAL A 232 25.08 16.45 13.44
CA VAL A 232 24.12 16.15 12.36
C VAL A 232 24.68 16.70 11.06
N ASP A 233 24.89 15.81 10.10
CA ASP A 233 25.28 16.15 8.73
C ASP A 233 24.20 15.64 7.78
N VAL A 234 23.43 16.55 7.19
CA VAL A 234 22.36 16.23 6.24
C VAL A 234 22.64 16.97 4.93
N PRO A 235 22.80 16.26 3.81
CA PRO A 235 23.00 16.89 2.51
C PRO A 235 21.73 17.64 2.07
N GLU A 236 21.90 18.86 1.53
CA GLU A 236 20.79 19.61 0.93
C GLU A 236 20.27 18.87 -0.32
N GLY A 237 19.02 18.43 -0.28
CA GLY A 237 18.35 17.69 -1.36
C GLY A 237 16.87 17.98 -1.42
#